data_AF-A0A183P9U9-F1
#
_entry.id   AF-A0A183P9U9-F1
#
_cell.length_a   1.000
_cell.length_b   1.000
_cell.length_c   1.000
_cell.angle_alpha   90.00
_cell.angle_beta   90.00
_cell.angle_gamma   90.00
#
_symmetry.space_group_name_H-M   'P 1'
#
loop_
_entity.id
_entity.type
_entity.pdbx_description
1 polymer ?
#
loop_
_entity_poly.entity_id
_entity_poly.type
_entity_poly.pdbx_seq_one_letter_code
_entity_poly.pdbx_strand_id
1 'polypeptide(L)'
;MVCIASNVSARSTDLQNPSRRQLVQQTHGSFTKGIQTRQINNQRLNIVPLFASNFNNSPKSKFLKNEIVDKALYFWQNALSVKRPSNRNLLIRRDCIDDRLWFFPSKNRSLDTVCEHACHPSAKCHTMQVPENFLQACRTRYGTTGSDGSGIPGDGYLMIVDASPGGLCNDNWLLAYANACQLEGNTDRPILGFINFCPNRLDENYPMSKVLLYTAIHEMGHALGFNRNLYAFYRDEHGRPRTQRDPVTGMPSTPRDEFGIFAPR
;
A
#
# COMPACT_ATOMS: atom_id res chain seq x y z
N MET A 1 10.35 -7.24 -1.46
CA MET A 1 9.06 -7.96 -1.54
C MET A 1 8.43 -7.90 -0.16
N VAL A 2 7.49 -6.99 0.08
CA VAL A 2 6.34 -7.35 0.94
C VAL A 2 5.94 -8.74 0.47
N CYS A 3 5.83 -9.75 1.33
CA CYS A 3 5.50 -11.09 0.83
C CYS A 3 4.09 -11.10 0.26
N ILE A 4 4.02 -10.70 -0.99
CA ILE A 4 2.89 -10.71 -1.87
C ILE A 4 3.28 -11.72 -2.93
N ALA A 5 2.55 -12.83 -2.96
CA ALA A 5 2.66 -13.77 -4.07
C ALA A 5 2.07 -13.08 -5.30
N SER A 6 2.92 -12.48 -6.13
CA SER A 6 2.52 -11.91 -7.41
C SER A 6 2.51 -13.01 -8.47
N ASN A 7 1.35 -13.32 -9.04
CA ASN A 7 1.22 -14.15 -10.24
C ASN A 7 1.26 -13.29 -11.51
N VAL A 8 2.40 -12.67 -11.80
CA VAL A 8 2.58 -11.92 -13.05
C VAL A 8 3.78 -12.48 -13.80
N SER A 9 3.50 -13.26 -14.85
CA SER A 9 4.50 -13.66 -15.84
C SER A 9 4.49 -12.65 -16.99
N ALA A 10 5.52 -11.81 -17.07
CA ALA A 10 5.80 -11.00 -18.25
C ALA A 10 6.45 -11.89 -19.31
N ARG A 11 5.83 -12.03 -20.49
CA ARG A 11 6.47 -12.65 -21.67
C ARG A 11 7.16 -11.55 -22.47
N SER A 12 8.48 -11.60 -22.55
CA SER A 12 9.26 -10.94 -23.59
C SER A 12 9.04 -11.71 -24.90
N THR A 13 8.68 -11.01 -25.98
CA THR A 13 8.74 -11.55 -27.34
C THR A 13 9.78 -10.74 -28.11
N ASP A 14 10.98 -11.29 -28.23
CA ASP A 14 11.98 -10.79 -29.17
C ASP A 14 11.65 -11.29 -30.58
N LEU A 15 11.59 -10.33 -31.51
CA LEU A 15 11.53 -10.53 -32.96
C LEU A 15 12.95 -10.78 -33.49
N GLN A 16 13.18 -11.91 -34.17
CA GLN A 16 14.23 -12.03 -35.19
C GLN A 16 13.98 -13.20 -36.17
N ASN A 17 14.40 -12.97 -37.42
CA ASN A 17 14.01 -13.56 -38.70
C ASN A 17 14.48 -15.03 -38.97
N PRO A 18 13.94 -15.73 -40.00
CA PRO A 18 14.05 -17.18 -40.17
C PRO A 18 15.19 -17.63 -41.11
N SER A 19 15.80 -18.80 -40.83
CA SER A 19 16.30 -19.67 -41.91
C SER A 19 16.45 -21.15 -41.50
N ARG A 20 15.88 -22.00 -42.38
CA ARG A 20 16.22 -23.38 -42.80
C ARG A 20 16.22 -24.60 -41.83
N ARG A 21 15.37 -25.55 -42.28
CA ARG A 21 15.52 -27.02 -42.44
C ARG A 21 15.10 -27.95 -41.29
N GLN A 22 13.91 -28.53 -41.53
CA GLN A 22 13.45 -29.91 -41.31
C GLN A 22 14.20 -30.80 -40.32
N LEU A 23 13.47 -31.26 -39.30
CA LEU A 23 13.33 -32.69 -38.98
C LEU A 23 12.02 -32.91 -38.21
N VAL A 24 11.21 -33.83 -38.72
CA VAL A 24 9.92 -34.25 -38.18
C VAL A 24 10.19 -35.21 -37.02
N GLN A 25 9.67 -34.91 -35.83
CA GLN A 25 9.24 -35.96 -34.91
C GLN A 25 8.12 -35.43 -34.00
N GLN A 26 6.91 -35.89 -34.30
CA GLN A 26 5.77 -35.79 -33.41
C GLN A 26 5.97 -36.76 -32.25
N THR A 27 6.05 -36.24 -31.03
CA THR A 27 5.75 -37.01 -29.83
C THR A 27 4.85 -36.17 -28.94
N HIS A 28 3.57 -36.55 -28.93
CA HIS A 28 2.60 -36.12 -27.93
C HIS A 28 3.12 -36.51 -26.54
N GLY A 29 3.44 -35.51 -25.73
CA GLY A 29 3.85 -35.68 -24.33
C GLY A 29 3.15 -34.65 -23.47
N SER A 30 1.88 -34.89 -23.19
CA SER A 30 1.11 -34.14 -22.20
C SER A 30 1.79 -34.31 -20.83
N PHE A 31 2.42 -33.25 -20.33
CA PHE A 31 2.77 -33.12 -18.92
C PHE A 31 2.11 -31.86 -18.39
N THR A 32 0.80 -31.95 -18.16
CA THR A 32 0.10 -31.13 -17.17
C THR A 32 0.60 -31.52 -15.78
N LYS A 33 1.80 -31.07 -15.41
CA LYS A 33 2.13 -30.95 -13.98
C LYS A 33 1.30 -29.80 -13.46
N GLY A 34 0.14 -30.16 -12.91
CA GLY A 34 -0.70 -29.25 -12.14
C GLY A 34 0.20 -28.45 -11.20
N ILE A 35 0.18 -27.14 -11.41
CA ILE A 35 0.66 -26.20 -10.41
C ILE A 35 -0.25 -26.44 -9.20
N GLN A 36 0.22 -27.24 -8.25
CA GLN A 36 -0.33 -27.23 -6.91
C GLN A 36 -0.03 -25.85 -6.35
N THR A 37 -0.94 -24.91 -6.59
CA THR A 37 -1.09 -23.75 -5.73
C THR A 37 -1.28 -24.32 -4.34
N ARG A 38 -0.20 -24.26 -3.54
CA ARG A 38 -0.29 -24.58 -2.12
C ARG A 38 -1.39 -23.68 -1.58
N GLN A 39 -2.55 -24.26 -1.28
CA GLN A 39 -3.65 -23.64 -0.54
C GLN A 39 -3.13 -23.36 0.87
N ILE A 40 -2.23 -22.38 0.98
CA ILE A 40 -2.11 -21.57 2.17
C ILE A 40 -3.41 -20.78 2.17
N ASN A 41 -4.12 -20.72 3.29
CA ASN A 41 -5.26 -19.83 3.52
C ASN A 41 -4.81 -18.36 3.37
N ASN A 42 -4.41 -17.96 2.16
CA ASN A 42 -3.96 -16.64 1.81
C ASN A 42 -5.24 -15.84 1.61
N GLN A 43 -5.64 -15.15 2.66
CA GLN A 43 -6.68 -14.15 2.56
C GLN A 43 -6.22 -13.08 1.55
N ARG A 44 -7.06 -12.86 0.54
CA ARG A 44 -6.81 -11.84 -0.48
C ARG A 44 -6.70 -10.48 0.22
N LEU A 45 -5.91 -9.58 -0.34
CA LEU A 45 -5.87 -8.22 0.18
C LEU A 45 -7.28 -7.62 0.10
N ASN A 46 -7.79 -7.15 1.23
CA ASN A 46 -9.10 -6.50 1.31
C ASN A 46 -8.91 -4.99 1.38
N ILE A 47 -9.16 -4.29 0.27
CA ILE A 47 -9.00 -2.83 0.20
C ILE A 47 -10.35 -2.17 0.50
N VAL A 48 -10.40 -1.40 1.58
CA VAL A 48 -11.56 -0.60 1.99
C VAL A 48 -11.36 0.84 1.48
N PRO A 49 -12.07 1.28 0.43
CA PRO A 49 -11.95 2.64 -0.06
C PRO A 49 -12.73 3.62 0.82
N LEU A 50 -12.12 4.77 1.11
CA LEU A 50 -12.77 5.94 1.70
C LEU A 50 -12.70 7.11 0.71
N PHE A 51 -13.86 7.57 0.25
CA PHE A 51 -13.95 8.66 -0.72
C PHE A 51 -14.01 10.01 0.00
N ALA A 52 -13.06 10.89 -0.32
CA ALA A 52 -13.01 12.24 0.22
C ALA A 52 -14.08 13.16 -0.39
N SER A 53 -14.36 14.29 0.26
CA SER A 53 -15.41 15.22 -0.19
C SER A 53 -15.15 15.77 -1.60
N ASN A 54 -13.89 16.10 -1.94
CA ASN A 54 -13.57 16.62 -3.28
C ASN A 54 -13.74 15.55 -4.37
N PHE A 55 -13.49 14.28 -4.05
CA PHE A 55 -13.86 13.17 -4.94
C PHE A 55 -15.37 13.11 -5.18
N ASN A 56 -16.17 13.10 -4.11
CA ASN A 56 -17.62 12.97 -4.23
C ASN A 56 -18.25 14.17 -4.98
N ASN A 57 -17.70 15.38 -4.75
CA ASN A 57 -18.16 16.61 -5.38
C ASN A 57 -17.65 16.79 -6.83
N SER A 58 -16.73 15.95 -7.30
CA SER A 58 -16.22 16.01 -8.67
C SER A 58 -17.34 15.71 -9.68
N PRO A 59 -17.50 16.51 -10.75
CA PRO A 59 -18.47 16.21 -11.82
C PRO A 59 -18.26 14.84 -12.47
N LYS A 60 -17.02 14.32 -12.43
CA LYS A 60 -16.62 13.03 -13.02
C LYS A 60 -16.53 11.90 -11.99
N SER A 61 -17.06 12.09 -10.78
CA SER A 61 -16.97 11.13 -9.67
C SER A 61 -17.51 9.74 -10.04
N LYS A 62 -18.62 9.67 -10.78
CA LYS A 62 -19.22 8.41 -11.23
C LYS A 62 -18.30 7.64 -12.19
N PHE A 63 -17.73 8.32 -13.18
CA PHE A 63 -16.75 7.73 -14.09
C PHE A 63 -15.50 7.30 -13.33
N LEU A 64 -14.93 8.20 -12.52
CA LEU A 64 -13.71 7.94 -11.77
C LEU A 64 -13.90 6.76 -10.81
N LYS A 65 -15.07 6.65 -10.18
CA LYS A 65 -15.39 5.51 -9.33
C LYS A 65 -15.49 4.21 -10.13
N ASN A 66 -16.39 4.14 -11.11
CA ASN A 66 -16.77 2.88 -11.75
C ASN A 66 -15.75 2.38 -12.76
N GLU A 67 -15.19 3.30 -13.56
CA GLU A 67 -14.33 2.95 -14.69
C GLU A 67 -12.84 2.90 -14.31
N ILE A 68 -12.45 3.60 -13.25
CA ILE A 68 -11.06 3.77 -12.85
C ILE A 68 -10.79 3.11 -11.50
N VAL A 69 -11.35 3.64 -10.42
CA VAL A 69 -11.04 3.24 -9.05
C VAL A 69 -11.47 1.80 -8.79
N ASP A 70 -12.72 1.43 -9.06
CA ASP A 70 -13.24 0.10 -8.76
C ASP A 70 -12.50 -0.99 -9.57
N LYS A 71 -12.10 -0.69 -10.81
CA LYS A 71 -11.28 -1.59 -11.64
C LYS A 71 -9.84 -1.71 -11.14
N ALA A 72 -9.22 -0.61 -10.71
CA ALA A 72 -7.87 -0.63 -10.15
C ALA A 72 -7.83 -1.36 -8.79
N LEU A 73 -8.83 -1.14 -7.94
CA LEU A 73 -9.02 -1.90 -6.69
C LEU A 73 -9.20 -3.39 -6.99
N TYR A 74 -10.06 -3.73 -7.95
CA TYR A 74 -10.26 -5.12 -8.37
C TYR A 74 -8.93 -5.77 -8.82
N PHE A 75 -8.13 -5.08 -9.64
CA PHE A 75 -6.82 -5.57 -10.05
C PHE A 75 -5.94 -5.93 -8.84
N TRP A 76 -5.76 -5.01 -7.90
CA TRP A 76 -4.87 -5.22 -6.76
C TRP A 76 -5.39 -6.28 -5.77
N GLN A 77 -6.70 -6.32 -5.50
CA GLN A 77 -7.29 -7.35 -4.63
C GLN A 77 -7.19 -8.77 -5.22
N ASN A 78 -7.10 -8.90 -6.55
CA ASN A 78 -6.85 -10.19 -7.21
C ASN A 78 -5.35 -10.49 -7.37
N ALA A 79 -4.51 -9.47 -7.49
CA ALA A 79 -3.08 -9.63 -7.67
C ALA A 79 -2.34 -9.96 -6.36
N LEU A 80 -2.86 -9.51 -5.21
CA LEU A 80 -2.15 -9.56 -3.93
C LEU A 80 -2.90 -10.36 -2.86
N SER A 81 -2.15 -10.97 -1.95
CA SER A 81 -2.68 -11.61 -0.74
C SER A 81 -1.77 -11.31 0.45
N VAL A 82 -2.35 -11.29 1.65
CA VAL A 82 -1.59 -11.03 2.88
C VAL A 82 -1.08 -12.36 3.43
N LYS A 83 0.24 -12.56 3.45
CA LYS A 83 0.86 -13.83 3.88
C LYS A 83 0.66 -14.14 5.38
N ARG A 84 0.61 -13.10 6.21
CA ARG A 84 0.46 -13.21 7.67
C ARG A 84 -0.53 -12.15 8.14
N PRO A 85 -1.84 -12.33 7.90
CA PRO A 85 -2.83 -11.39 8.38
C PRO A 85 -2.84 -11.38 9.90
N SER A 86 -3.11 -10.21 10.50
CA SER A 86 -3.30 -10.11 11.95
C SER A 86 -4.54 -10.90 12.38
N ASN A 87 -4.48 -11.58 13.52
CA ASN A 87 -5.66 -12.21 14.13
C ASN A 87 -6.62 -11.21 14.78
N ARG A 88 -6.23 -9.93 14.85
CA ARG A 88 -7.04 -8.82 15.36
C ARG A 88 -7.24 -7.80 14.26
N ASN A 89 -8.32 -7.02 14.38
CA ASN A 89 -8.51 -5.88 13.51
C ASN A 89 -7.35 -4.88 13.67
N LEU A 90 -6.92 -4.35 12.54
CA LEU A 90 -5.91 -3.33 12.44
C LEU A 90 -6.55 -1.98 12.74
N LEU A 91 -5.83 -1.19 13.52
CA LEU A 91 -6.24 0.14 13.93
C LEU A 91 -5.23 1.15 13.40
N ILE A 92 -5.72 2.28 12.95
CA ILE A 92 -4.90 3.39 12.48
C ILE A 92 -4.50 4.23 13.68
N ARG A 93 -3.18 4.38 13.91
CA ARG A 93 -2.67 5.19 15.01
C ARG A 93 -2.87 6.67 14.70
N ARG A 94 -3.19 7.42 15.75
CA ARG A 94 -3.21 8.89 15.74
C ARG A 94 -1.79 9.43 15.66
N ASP A 95 -1.65 10.58 15.00
CA ASP A 95 -0.38 11.31 14.97
C ASP A 95 -0.08 11.86 16.37
N CYS A 96 1.20 11.90 16.74
CA CYS A 96 1.63 12.44 18.02
C CYS A 96 1.80 13.95 17.93
N ILE A 97 1.45 14.67 18.99
CA ILE A 97 1.73 16.11 19.06
C ILE A 97 3.25 16.30 19.01
N ASP A 98 3.70 17.24 18.16
CA ASP A 98 5.12 17.54 17.88
C ASP A 98 5.94 16.35 17.36
N ASP A 99 5.27 15.34 16.78
CA ASP A 99 5.91 14.12 16.25
C ASP A 99 6.76 13.34 17.28
N ARG A 100 6.50 13.55 18.57
CA ARG A 100 7.28 12.93 19.66
C ARG A 100 6.80 11.53 19.97
N LEU A 101 7.64 10.55 19.65
CA LEU A 101 7.44 9.14 19.92
C LEU A 101 8.24 8.68 21.14
N TRP A 102 7.63 7.79 21.92
CA TRP A 102 8.29 7.08 23.01
C TRP A 102 8.38 5.59 22.67
N PHE A 103 9.58 5.04 22.84
CA PHE A 103 9.87 3.64 22.54
C PHE A 103 9.94 2.84 23.84
N PHE A 104 9.09 1.82 23.98
CA PHE A 104 9.23 0.87 25.08
C PHE A 104 10.23 -0.22 24.69
N PRO A 105 11.41 -0.30 25.33
CA PRO A 105 12.31 -1.41 25.11
C PRO A 105 11.66 -2.70 25.63
N SER A 106 11.23 -3.57 24.72
CA SER A 106 10.68 -4.89 25.08
C SER A 106 11.76 -5.95 25.11
N LYS A 107 11.71 -6.83 26.11
CA LYS A 107 12.59 -8.01 26.24
C LYS A 107 12.50 -8.96 25.03
N ASN A 108 11.42 -8.90 24.24
CA ASN A 108 11.18 -9.75 23.07
C ASN A 108 11.49 -9.08 21.72
N ARG A 109 12.23 -7.96 21.70
CA ARG A 109 12.52 -7.18 20.47
C ARG A 109 11.28 -6.64 19.72
N SER A 110 10.09 -6.72 20.31
CA SER A 110 8.88 -6.06 19.82
C SER A 110 8.81 -4.65 20.39
N LEU A 111 9.19 -3.64 19.62
CA LEU A 111 9.15 -2.26 20.07
C LEU A 111 7.71 -1.74 19.98
N ASP A 112 7.06 -1.56 21.13
CA ASP A 112 5.80 -0.84 21.17
C ASP A 112 6.11 0.66 21.17
N THR A 113 5.56 1.38 20.21
CA THR A 113 5.81 2.82 20.02
C THR A 113 4.53 3.58 20.25
N VAL A 114 4.56 4.48 21.22
CA VAL A 114 3.43 5.32 21.64
C VAL A 114 3.80 6.79 21.52
N CYS A 115 2.84 7.70 21.67
CA CYS A 115 3.15 9.11 21.76
C CYS A 115 3.83 9.45 23.09
N GLU A 116 4.78 10.38 23.09
CA GLU A 116 5.47 10.76 24.32
C GLU A 116 4.52 11.45 25.30
N HIS A 117 3.68 12.36 24.84
CA HIS A 117 2.82 13.15 25.72
C HIS A 117 1.33 13.05 25.37
N ALA A 118 0.98 13.27 24.10
CA ALA A 118 -0.40 13.32 23.65
C ALA A 118 -0.51 12.98 22.16
N CYS A 119 -1.71 12.58 21.74
CA CYS A 119 -2.05 12.34 20.35
C CYS A 119 -2.95 13.47 19.82
N HIS A 120 -2.90 13.70 18.51
CA HIS A 120 -3.94 14.45 17.84
C HIS A 120 -5.31 13.75 17.98
N PRO A 121 -6.42 14.52 17.97
CA PRO A 121 -7.76 13.95 18.12
C PRO A 121 -8.08 12.86 17.08
N SER A 122 -7.58 13.02 15.86
CA SER A 122 -7.74 12.09 14.75
C SER A 122 -6.42 11.92 13.97
N ALA A 123 -6.25 10.78 13.31
CA ALA A 123 -5.16 10.57 12.37
C ALA A 123 -5.46 11.26 11.04
N LYS A 124 -4.46 11.88 10.42
CA LYS A 124 -4.60 12.45 9.09
C LYS A 124 -3.79 11.68 8.07
N CYS A 125 -4.33 11.56 6.87
CA CYS A 125 -3.60 11.06 5.72
C CYS A 125 -3.84 12.06 4.58
N HIS A 126 -2.79 12.85 4.33
CA HIS A 126 -2.88 14.06 3.53
C HIS A 126 -3.92 15.03 4.12
N THR A 127 -4.86 15.51 3.30
CA THR A 127 -5.93 16.43 3.69
C THR A 127 -7.11 15.76 4.38
N MET A 128 -7.16 14.43 4.42
CA MET A 128 -8.31 13.67 4.91
C MET A 128 -8.10 13.21 6.36
N GLN A 129 -9.12 13.41 7.20
CA GLN A 129 -9.18 12.84 8.54
C GLN A 129 -9.70 11.40 8.45
N VAL A 130 -9.03 10.49 9.14
CA VAL A 130 -9.45 9.09 9.19
C VAL A 130 -10.64 8.96 10.15
N PRO A 131 -11.75 8.31 9.73
CA PRO A 131 -12.93 8.14 10.59
C PRO A 131 -12.62 7.41 11.90
N GLU A 132 -13.27 7.85 12.98
CA GLU A 132 -13.05 7.34 14.35
C GLU A 132 -13.16 5.82 14.49
N ASN A 133 -14.05 5.18 13.72
CA ASN A 133 -14.21 3.73 13.78
C ASN A 133 -12.96 2.95 13.32
N PHE A 134 -12.02 3.57 12.61
CA PHE A 134 -10.76 2.93 12.23
C PHE A 134 -9.60 3.25 13.16
N LEU A 135 -9.78 4.18 14.11
CA LEU A 135 -8.67 4.71 14.89
C LEU A 135 -8.35 3.87 16.12
N GLN A 136 -7.08 3.79 16.47
CA GLN A 136 -6.59 3.28 17.75
C GLN A 136 -6.74 4.35 18.83
N ALA A 137 -7.19 3.98 20.03
CA ALA A 137 -7.16 4.82 21.23
C ALA A 137 -5.83 5.56 21.36
N CYS A 138 -5.84 6.76 21.95
CA CYS A 138 -4.61 7.50 22.12
C CYS A 138 -3.74 6.82 23.18
N ARG A 139 -2.62 6.25 22.76
CA ARG A 139 -1.65 5.59 23.63
C ARG A 139 -0.47 6.51 23.85
N THR A 140 -0.14 6.75 25.12
CA THR A 140 0.98 7.60 25.54
C THR A 140 1.85 6.87 26.57
N ARG A 141 3.01 7.43 26.90
CA ARG A 141 3.84 6.90 28.00
C ARG A 141 3.14 6.94 29.37
N TYR A 142 2.12 7.78 29.52
CA TYR A 142 1.38 7.99 30.78
C TYR A 142 0.09 7.16 30.87
N GLY A 143 -0.31 6.50 29.78
CA GLY A 143 -1.53 5.70 29.72
C GLY A 143 -2.25 5.80 28.39
N THR A 144 -3.42 5.16 28.33
CA THR A 144 -4.30 5.15 27.16
C THR A 144 -5.56 5.96 27.46
N THR A 145 -5.98 6.81 26.51
CA THR A 145 -7.22 7.59 26.59
C THR A 145 -8.13 7.30 25.39
N GLY A 146 -9.44 7.36 25.63
CA GLY A 146 -10.44 6.96 24.63
C GLY A 146 -10.57 5.45 24.47
N SER A 147 -11.23 5.03 23.40
CA SER A 147 -11.46 3.62 23.06
C SER A 147 -10.97 3.33 21.64
N ASP A 148 -10.53 2.10 21.41
CA ASP A 148 -10.25 1.61 20.07
C ASP A 148 -11.54 1.58 19.25
N GLY A 149 -11.46 1.93 17.96
CA GLY A 149 -12.53 1.72 17.00
C GLY A 149 -12.70 0.25 16.61
N SER A 150 -13.60 -0.03 15.66
CA SER A 150 -13.77 -1.37 15.10
C SER A 150 -12.58 -1.82 14.24
N GLY A 151 -11.82 -0.88 13.66
CA GLY A 151 -10.68 -1.16 12.80
C GLY A 151 -11.04 -1.79 11.46
N ILE A 152 -10.02 -2.30 10.76
CA ILE A 152 -10.17 -3.10 9.53
C ILE A 152 -9.68 -4.53 9.78
N PRO A 153 -10.15 -5.54 9.03
CA PRO A 153 -9.64 -6.91 9.16
C PRO A 153 -8.10 -7.02 9.02
N GLY A 154 -7.51 -8.12 9.52
CA GLY A 154 -6.06 -8.32 9.53
C GLY A 154 -5.38 -8.41 8.15
N ASP A 155 -6.15 -8.76 7.12
CA ASP A 155 -5.82 -8.73 5.70
C ASP A 155 -6.23 -7.41 5.01
N GLY A 156 -6.78 -6.47 5.78
CA GLY A 156 -7.32 -5.21 5.34
C GLY A 156 -6.26 -4.17 4.97
N TYR A 157 -6.67 -3.22 4.15
CA TYR A 157 -5.96 -2.00 3.79
C TYR A 157 -6.96 -0.86 3.60
N LEU A 158 -6.74 0.28 4.23
CA LEU A 158 -7.58 1.46 4.08
C LEU A 158 -7.02 2.37 2.97
N MET A 159 -7.80 2.66 1.94
CA MET A 159 -7.39 3.49 0.82
C MET A 159 -8.23 4.76 0.76
N ILE A 160 -7.64 5.91 1.08
CA ILE A 160 -8.30 7.19 0.87
C ILE A 160 -8.21 7.55 -0.62
N VAL A 161 -9.34 7.89 -1.22
CA VAL A 161 -9.46 8.26 -2.63
C VAL A 161 -9.97 9.69 -2.71
N ASP A 162 -9.17 10.56 -3.32
CA ASP A 162 -9.46 11.98 -3.42
C ASP A 162 -9.36 12.48 -4.88
N ALA A 163 -9.96 13.64 -5.14
CA ALA A 163 -9.83 14.37 -6.40
C ALA A 163 -9.69 15.87 -6.10
N SER A 164 -8.67 16.23 -5.34
CA SER A 164 -8.35 17.59 -4.95
C SER A 164 -7.44 18.28 -5.98
N PRO A 165 -7.68 19.55 -6.34
CA PRO A 165 -6.84 20.29 -7.29
C PRO A 165 -5.52 20.81 -6.67
N GLY A 166 -5.37 20.79 -5.34
CA GLY A 166 -4.19 21.31 -4.67
C GLY A 166 -2.98 20.36 -4.65
N GLY A 167 -1.89 20.84 -4.07
CA GLY A 167 -0.66 20.06 -3.89
C GLY A 167 0.04 19.79 -5.22
N LEU A 168 0.39 18.53 -5.48
CA LEU A 168 1.10 18.13 -6.70
C LEU A 168 0.25 18.30 -7.98
N CYS A 169 -1.08 18.44 -7.85
CA CYS A 169 -1.95 18.72 -8.99
C CYS A 169 -1.86 20.16 -9.53
N ASN A 170 -1.03 21.00 -8.91
CA ASN A 170 -0.62 22.28 -9.50
C ASN A 170 0.27 22.07 -10.75
N ASP A 171 0.89 20.88 -10.89
CA ASP A 171 1.54 20.49 -12.13
C ASP A 171 0.50 20.04 -13.16
N ASN A 172 0.45 20.73 -14.29
CA ASN A 172 -0.49 20.48 -15.38
C ASN A 172 -0.30 19.12 -16.07
N TRP A 173 0.79 18.41 -15.84
CA TRP A 173 1.05 17.11 -16.45
C TRP A 173 0.67 15.92 -15.57
N LEU A 174 0.55 16.13 -14.27
CA LEU A 174 0.31 15.05 -13.31
C LEU A 174 -1.15 14.58 -13.37
N LEU A 175 -1.35 13.28 -13.61
CA LEU A 175 -2.69 12.69 -13.68
C LEU A 175 -3.22 12.29 -12.30
N ALA A 176 -2.36 11.69 -11.48
CA ALA A 176 -2.64 11.27 -10.12
C ALA A 176 -1.33 11.09 -9.37
N TYR A 177 -1.41 11.02 -8.04
CA TYR A 177 -0.30 10.64 -7.18
C TYR A 177 -0.81 9.88 -5.96
N ALA A 178 0.05 9.03 -5.40
CA ALA A 178 -0.32 8.21 -4.24
C ALA A 178 0.89 7.89 -3.36
N ASN A 179 0.64 7.72 -2.06
CA ASN A 179 1.64 7.27 -1.10
C ASN A 179 1.00 6.47 0.04
N ALA A 180 1.82 5.67 0.71
CA ALA A 180 1.45 5.10 2.00
C ALA A 180 1.48 6.20 3.08
N CYS A 181 0.49 6.21 3.95
CA CYS A 181 0.43 7.11 5.11
C CYS A 181 0.84 6.40 6.40
N GLN A 182 0.50 5.11 6.54
CA GLN A 182 0.83 4.37 7.76
C GLN A 182 1.16 2.91 7.49
N LEU A 183 2.17 2.43 8.22
CA LEU A 183 2.59 1.03 8.25
C LEU A 183 2.12 0.36 9.56
N GLU A 184 1.84 -0.94 9.48
CA GLU A 184 1.62 -1.78 10.65
C GLU A 184 2.90 -1.90 11.48
N GLY A 185 2.84 -1.63 12.78
CA GLY A 185 4.02 -1.53 13.64
C GLY A 185 4.90 -2.78 13.70
N ASN A 186 4.32 -3.97 13.57
CA ASN A 186 5.07 -5.23 13.71
C ASN A 186 5.61 -5.79 12.39
N THR A 187 4.96 -5.47 11.27
CA THR A 187 5.23 -6.11 9.98
C THR A 187 5.76 -5.13 8.94
N ASP A 188 5.73 -3.83 9.22
CA ASP A 188 5.97 -2.74 8.28
C ASP A 188 5.07 -2.78 7.02
N ARG A 189 3.97 -3.54 7.06
CA ARG A 189 3.03 -3.61 5.94
C ARG A 189 2.27 -2.29 5.85
N PRO A 190 2.18 -1.64 4.67
CA PRO A 190 1.24 -0.54 4.48
C PRO A 190 -0.18 -0.97 4.83
N ILE A 191 -0.85 -0.18 5.68
CA ILE A 191 -2.24 -0.44 6.13
C ILE A 191 -3.18 0.74 5.85
N LEU A 192 -2.61 1.93 5.62
CA LEU A 192 -3.32 3.12 5.20
C LEU A 192 -2.48 3.83 4.15
N GLY A 193 -3.13 4.22 3.06
CA GLY A 193 -2.54 5.13 2.09
C GLY A 193 -3.62 5.94 1.39
N PHE A 194 -3.16 6.80 0.50
CA PHE A 194 -4.04 7.66 -0.27
C PHE A 194 -3.67 7.64 -1.74
N ILE A 195 -4.65 7.96 -2.57
CA ILE A 195 -4.49 8.31 -3.97
C ILE A 195 -5.32 9.58 -4.24
N ASN A 196 -4.72 10.53 -4.94
CA ASN A 196 -5.40 11.75 -5.39
C ASN A 196 -5.35 11.85 -6.92
N PHE A 197 -6.50 12.05 -7.55
CA PHE A 197 -6.61 12.30 -8.99
C PHE A 197 -6.70 13.79 -9.27
N CYS A 198 -5.93 14.30 -10.24
CA CYS A 198 -5.93 15.71 -10.58
C CYS A 198 -7.18 16.08 -11.40
N PRO A 199 -8.12 16.91 -10.88
CA PRO A 199 -9.42 17.13 -11.52
C PRO A 199 -9.34 17.64 -12.96
N ASN A 200 -8.38 18.54 -13.23
CA ASN A 200 -8.17 19.14 -14.55
C ASN A 200 -7.65 18.15 -15.61
N ARG A 201 -7.29 16.92 -15.19
CA ARG A 201 -6.69 15.89 -16.04
C ARG A 201 -7.58 14.66 -16.22
N LEU A 202 -8.77 14.69 -15.65
CA LEU A 202 -9.76 13.63 -15.82
C LEU A 202 -10.35 13.72 -17.22
N ASP A 203 -10.07 12.73 -18.06
CA ASP A 203 -10.65 12.58 -19.40
C ASP A 203 -11.30 11.20 -19.52
N GLU A 204 -12.57 11.21 -19.90
CA GLU A 204 -13.44 10.03 -19.97
C GLU A 204 -13.33 9.33 -21.32
N ASN A 205 -12.75 10.02 -22.32
CA ASN A 205 -12.66 9.54 -23.68
C ASN A 205 -11.47 8.59 -23.87
N TYR A 206 -11.63 7.63 -24.77
CA TYR A 206 -10.51 6.83 -25.24
C TYR A 206 -9.55 7.70 -26.09
N PRO A 207 -8.21 7.54 -25.95
CA PRO A 207 -7.49 6.56 -25.14
C PRO A 207 -7.21 6.99 -23.69
N MET A 208 -7.53 8.24 -23.32
CA MET A 208 -7.15 8.82 -22.05
C MET A 208 -7.78 8.14 -20.83
N SER A 209 -9.02 7.66 -20.94
CA SER A 209 -9.65 6.86 -19.88
C SER A 209 -8.88 5.56 -19.59
N LYS A 210 -8.28 4.94 -20.61
CA LYS A 210 -7.43 3.76 -20.45
C LYS A 210 -6.08 4.12 -19.82
N VAL A 211 -5.49 5.25 -20.21
CA VAL A 211 -4.27 5.78 -19.57
C VAL A 211 -4.53 6.02 -18.08
N LEU A 212 -5.62 6.70 -17.74
CA LEU A 212 -6.00 7.01 -16.37
C LEU A 212 -6.21 5.75 -15.52
N LEU A 213 -6.80 4.68 -16.08
CA LEU A 213 -6.93 3.40 -15.39
C LEU A 213 -5.55 2.80 -15.05
N TYR A 214 -4.61 2.77 -15.99
CA TYR A 214 -3.27 2.25 -15.71
C TYR A 214 -2.48 3.14 -14.77
N THR A 215 -2.67 4.47 -14.83
CA THR A 215 -2.15 5.39 -13.82
C THR A 215 -2.71 5.06 -12.45
N ALA A 216 -4.02 4.84 -12.31
CA ALA A 216 -4.61 4.46 -11.01
C ALA A 216 -4.00 3.17 -10.47
N ILE A 217 -3.82 2.15 -11.33
CA ILE A 217 -3.14 0.91 -10.95
C ILE A 217 -1.70 1.20 -10.48
N HIS A 218 -0.95 1.99 -11.23
CA HIS A 218 0.43 2.36 -10.91
C HIS A 218 0.53 3.09 -9.56
N GLU A 219 -0.25 4.15 -9.38
CA GLU A 219 -0.25 4.98 -8.17
C GLU A 219 -0.72 4.18 -6.94
N MET A 220 -1.79 3.38 -7.06
CA MET A 220 -2.18 2.47 -5.97
C MET A 220 -1.05 1.51 -5.60
N GLY A 221 -0.21 1.11 -6.56
CA GLY A 221 1.02 0.35 -6.30
C GLY A 221 1.98 1.08 -5.36
N HIS A 222 2.21 2.38 -5.57
CA HIS A 222 3.03 3.18 -4.66
C HIS A 222 2.46 3.20 -3.24
N ALA A 223 1.14 3.40 -3.08
CA ALA A 223 0.50 3.35 -1.77
C ALA A 223 0.59 1.97 -1.10
N LEU A 224 0.50 0.88 -1.89
CA LEU A 224 0.60 -0.50 -1.43
C LEU A 224 2.02 -0.96 -1.07
N GLY A 225 3.03 -0.12 -1.30
CA GLY A 225 4.40 -0.39 -0.88
C GLY A 225 5.43 -0.48 -1.99
N PHE A 226 5.04 -0.35 -3.27
CA PHE A 226 5.97 -0.27 -4.40
C PHE A 226 6.57 1.14 -4.51
N ASN A 227 7.09 1.65 -3.40
CA ASN A 227 7.62 3.00 -3.25
C ASN A 227 9.03 2.91 -2.67
N ARG A 228 9.97 3.66 -3.27
CA ARG A 228 11.38 3.68 -2.84
C ARG A 228 11.55 3.99 -1.35
N ASN A 229 10.66 4.84 -0.80
CA ASN A 229 10.67 5.23 0.61
C ASN A 229 10.41 4.05 1.56
N LEU A 230 9.84 2.95 1.04
CA LEU A 230 9.45 1.76 1.79
C LEU A 230 10.37 0.57 1.55
N TYR A 231 11.36 0.66 0.66
CA TYR A 231 12.24 -0.47 0.34
C TYR A 231 13.05 -0.93 1.55
N ALA A 232 13.53 -0.01 2.37
CA ALA A 232 14.25 -0.36 3.59
C ALA A 232 13.38 -1.08 4.63
N PHE A 233 12.06 -0.95 4.53
CA PHE A 233 11.10 -1.59 5.41
C PHE A 233 10.72 -3.00 4.96
N TYR A 234 11.21 -3.44 3.79
CA TYR A 234 10.87 -4.76 3.27
C TYR A 234 11.37 -5.91 4.16
N ARG A 235 10.60 -6.99 4.12
CA ARG A 235 10.88 -8.23 4.86
C ARG A 235 11.13 -9.39 3.90
N ASP A 236 11.74 -10.44 4.41
CA ASP A 236 11.95 -11.69 3.69
C ASP A 236 10.73 -12.62 3.81
N GLU A 237 10.83 -13.80 3.20
CA GLU A 237 9.77 -14.81 3.22
C GLU A 237 9.42 -15.32 4.62
N HIS A 238 10.33 -15.22 5.56
CA HIS A 238 10.14 -15.57 6.96
C HIS A 238 9.63 -14.40 7.80
N GLY A 239 9.45 -13.21 7.20
CA GLY A 239 8.98 -12.01 7.89
C GLY A 239 10.09 -11.26 8.63
N ARG A 240 11.35 -11.61 8.39
CA ARG A 240 12.50 -10.93 8.97
C ARG A 240 12.82 -9.68 8.16
N PRO A 241 13.16 -8.54 8.79
CA PRO A 241 13.62 -7.35 8.06
C PRO A 241 14.78 -7.65 7.11
N ARG A 242 14.74 -7.13 5.89
CA ARG A 242 15.85 -7.21 4.93
C ARG A 242 16.94 -6.19 5.22
N THR A 243 16.54 -5.05 5.77
CA THR A 243 17.45 -4.03 6.29
C THR A 243 17.60 -4.23 7.79
N GLN A 244 18.83 -4.09 8.29
CA GLN A 244 19.09 -4.09 9.73
C GLN A 244 18.26 -3.00 10.41
N ARG A 245 17.76 -3.30 11.62
CA ARG A 245 16.96 -2.36 12.41
C ARG A 245 17.76 -1.83 13.57
N ASP A 246 17.56 -0.55 13.86
CA ASP A 246 18.02 0.04 15.10
C ASP A 246 17.32 -0.65 16.28
N PRO A 247 18.06 -1.12 17.29
CA PRO A 247 17.49 -1.93 18.37
C PRO A 247 16.61 -1.14 19.35
N VAL A 248 16.69 0.20 19.34
CA VAL A 248 15.92 1.08 20.22
C VAL A 248 14.63 1.53 19.54
N THR A 249 14.70 1.88 18.26
CA THR A 249 13.59 2.51 17.52
C THR A 249 12.88 1.55 16.57
N GLY A 250 13.54 0.45 16.15
CA GLY A 250 12.98 -0.51 15.19
C GLY A 250 12.97 -0.02 13.74
N MET A 251 13.45 1.21 13.52
CA MET A 251 13.58 1.82 12.22
C MET A 251 14.75 1.20 11.44
N PRO A 252 14.75 1.26 10.10
CA PRO A 252 15.91 0.82 9.33
C PRO A 252 17.18 1.59 9.74
N SER A 253 18.29 0.90 9.92
CA SER A 253 19.55 1.49 10.41
C SER A 253 20.41 2.13 9.31
N THR A 254 19.96 2.09 8.06
CA THR A 254 20.63 2.80 6.95
C THR A 254 20.53 4.31 7.16
N PRO A 255 21.54 5.10 6.76
CA PRO A 255 21.43 6.55 6.74
C PRO A 255 20.19 6.97 5.95
N ARG A 256 19.49 8.00 6.43
CA ARG A 256 18.54 8.71 5.60
C ARG A 256 19.33 9.56 4.61
N ASP A 257 18.97 9.52 3.34
CA ASP A 257 19.45 10.50 2.37
C ASP A 257 18.86 11.89 2.67
N GLU A 258 19.23 12.88 1.86
CA GLU A 258 18.74 14.26 1.97
C GLU A 258 17.20 14.39 1.84
N PHE A 259 16.53 13.36 1.32
CA PHE A 259 15.08 13.28 1.17
C PHE A 259 14.42 12.44 2.27
N GLY A 260 15.17 12.05 3.30
CA GLY A 260 14.65 11.25 4.41
C GLY A 260 14.46 9.77 4.10
N ILE A 261 14.98 9.29 2.97
CA ILE A 261 14.83 7.92 2.46
C ILE A 261 15.92 7.05 3.05
N PHE A 262 15.52 5.94 3.63
CA PHE A 262 16.44 4.89 4.05
C PHE A 262 17.01 4.20 2.81
N ALA A 263 18.21 4.60 2.39
CA ALA A 263 18.90 4.05 1.24
C ALA A 263 20.15 3.27 1.68
N PRO A 264 20.36 2.04 1.19
CA PRO A 264 21.68 1.43 1.28
C PRO A 264 22.69 2.31 0.53
N ARG A 265 23.89 2.48 1.08
CA ARG A 265 25.02 3.07 0.35
C ARG A 265 25.47 2.15 -0.77
#